data_AF-A0A524FA94-F1
#
_entry.id   AF-A0A524FA94-F1
#
_cell.length_a   1.000
_cell.length_b   1.000
_cell.length_c   1.000
_cell.angle_alpha   90.00
_cell.angle_beta   90.00
_cell.angle_gamma   90.00
#
_symmetry.space_group_name_H-M   'P 1'
#
loop_
_entity.id
_entity.type
_entity.pdbx_description
1 polymer ?
#
loop_
_entity_poly.entity_id
_entity_poly.type
_entity_poly.pdbx_seq_one_letter_code
_entity_poly.pdbx_strand_id
1 'polypeptide(L)' 'MKKKICKWYYVCPIKHFTDLGQLENYWVENYCLKDNKDCVRYHMEENGEYHPNNMLPDGSIRDDLK' A
#
# COMPACT_ATOMS: atom_id res chain seq x y z
N MET A 1 -17.91 2.88 13.91
CA MET A 1 -16.94 3.76 13.20
C MET A 1 -16.71 3.20 11.81
N LYS A 2 -16.88 4.00 10.75
CA LYS A 2 -16.52 3.56 9.38
C LYS A 2 -15.00 3.42 9.32
N LYS A 3 -14.49 2.23 9.00
CA LYS A 3 -13.09 2.05 8.61
C LYS A 3 -12.83 2.99 7.43
N LYS A 4 -11.89 3.92 7.60
CA LYS A 4 -11.47 4.81 6.52
C LYS A 4 -10.45 4.06 5.67
N ILE A 5 -10.90 3.68 4.49
CA ILE A 5 -10.08 3.02 3.49
C ILE A 5 -9.17 4.08 2.86
N CYS A 6 -7.91 3.73 2.62
CA CYS A 6 -6.96 4.56 1.89
C CYS A 6 -7.53 4.99 0.53
N LYS A 7 -7.33 6.27 0.18
CA LYS A 7 -7.79 6.90 -1.07
C LYS A 7 -7.44 6.08 -2.33
N TRP A 8 -6.24 5.50 -2.36
CA TRP A 8 -5.75 4.72 -3.50
C TRP A 8 -5.89 3.20 -3.35
N TYR A 9 -6.60 2.72 -2.33
CA TYR A 9 -6.64 1.29 -2.01
C TYR A 9 -6.96 0.39 -3.22
N TYR A 10 -7.96 0.77 -4.02
CA TYR A 10 -8.43 -0.06 -5.13
C TYR A 10 -7.50 -0.10 -6.34
N VAL A 11 -6.52 0.80 -6.42
CA VAL A 11 -5.54 0.89 -7.53
C VAL A 11 -4.11 0.64 -7.07
N CYS A 12 -3.87 0.60 -5.76
CA CYS A 12 -2.54 0.43 -5.19
C CYS A 12 -2.03 -1.01 -5.36
N PRO A 13 -0.78 -1.23 -5.81
CA PRO A 13 -0.16 -2.56 -5.93
C PRO A 13 -0.22 -3.41 -4.66
N ILE A 14 -0.25 -2.79 -3.48
CA ILE A 14 -0.37 -3.52 -2.20
C ILE A 14 -1.65 -4.34 -2.14
N LYS A 15 -2.78 -3.80 -2.59
CA LYS A 15 -4.03 -4.55 -2.67
C LYS A 15 -3.91 -5.67 -3.68
N HIS A 16 -3.35 -5.38 -4.86
CA HIS A 16 -3.18 -6.37 -5.92
C HIS A 16 -2.35 -7.58 -5.49
N PHE A 17 -1.16 -7.36 -4.93
CA PHE A 17 -0.30 -8.45 -4.45
C PHE A 17 -0.92 -9.23 -3.29
N THR A 18 -1.69 -8.56 -2.44
CA THR A 18 -2.42 -9.23 -1.34
C THR A 18 -3.55 -10.10 -1.89
N ASP A 19 -4.34 -9.61 -2.85
CA ASP A 19 -5.41 -10.37 -3.50
C ASP A 19 -4.87 -11.61 -4.24
N LEU A 20 -3.65 -11.52 -4.79
CA LEU A 20 -2.94 -12.65 -5.41
C LEU A 20 -2.30 -13.62 -4.41
N GLY A 21 -2.31 -13.31 -3.11
CA GLY A 21 -1.66 -14.11 -2.07
C GLY A 21 -0.13 -14.02 -2.06
N GLN A 22 0.45 -13.07 -2.78
CA GLN A 22 1.91 -12.83 -2.85
C GLN A 22 2.41 -11.93 -1.71
N LEU A 23 1.51 -11.16 -1.11
CA LEU A 23 1.79 -10.24 -0.01
C LEU A 23 0.87 -10.54 1.16
N GLU A 24 1.41 -10.47 2.38
CA GLU A 24 0.67 -10.77 3.59
C GLU A 24 -0.40 -9.71 3.89
N ASN A 25 -1.58 -10.14 4.36
CA ASN A 25 -2.70 -9.27 4.73
C ASN A 25 -2.32 -8.17 5.73
N TYR A 26 -1.24 -8.37 6.49
CA TYR A 26 -0.66 -7.39 7.41
C TYR A 26 -0.61 -5.98 6.81
N TRP A 27 -0.18 -5.84 5.55
CA TRP A 27 -0.02 -4.54 4.91
C TRP A 27 -1.35 -3.85 4.65
N VAL A 28 -2.33 -4.58 4.13
CA VAL A 28 -3.68 -4.05 3.88
C VAL A 28 -4.38 -3.68 5.19
N GLU A 29 -4.29 -4.53 6.20
CA GLU A 29 -4.94 -4.31 7.49
C GLU A 29 -4.31 -3.17 8.29
N ASN A 30 -2.97 -3.06 8.24
CA ASN A 30 -2.23 -2.07 9.02
C ASN A 30 -1.90 -0.78 8.29
N TYR A 31 -2.08 -0.70 6.97
CA TYR A 31 -1.88 0.54 6.24
C TYR A 31 -3.15 0.97 5.50
N CYS A 32 -3.76 0.07 4.73
CA CYS A 32 -4.80 0.47 3.79
C CYS A 32 -6.20 0.65 4.42
N LEU A 33 -6.57 -0.11 5.47
CA LEU A 33 -7.96 -0.18 5.97
C LEU A 33 -8.24 0.61 7.26
N LYS A 34 -7.31 1.46 7.73
CA LYS A 34 -7.45 2.17 9.03
C LYS A 34 -7.01 3.64 9.04
N ASP A 35 -7.14 4.37 7.91
CA ASP A 35 -6.68 5.77 7.77
C ASP A 35 -5.20 5.96 8.14
N ASN A 36 -4.36 4.94 7.95
CA ASN A 36 -2.96 5.03 8.33
C ASN A 36 -2.21 5.88 7.30
N LYS A 37 -1.83 7.08 7.72
CA LYS A 37 -1.06 8.01 6.90
C LYS A 37 0.44 7.77 6.95
N ASP A 38 0.95 6.86 7.78
CA ASP A 38 2.38 6.52 7.85
C ASP A 38 2.86 5.69 6.63
N CYS A 39 2.00 5.51 5.62
CA CYS A 39 2.34 4.85 4.37
C CYS A 39 3.19 5.78 3.50
N VAL A 40 4.45 5.43 3.27
CA VAL A 40 5.39 6.18 2.40
C VAL A 40 4.80 6.36 1.00
N ARG A 41 4.22 5.30 0.42
CA ARG A 41 3.56 5.37 -0.88
C ARG A 41 2.44 6.42 -0.92
N TYR A 42 1.66 6.54 0.15
CA TYR A 42 0.59 7.54 0.23
C TYR A 42 1.15 8.96 0.11
N HIS A 43 2.25 9.25 0.80
CA HIS A 43 2.89 10.56 0.72
C HIS A 43 3.47 10.84 -0.67
N MET A 44 4.13 9.85 -1.28
CA MET A 44 4.69 10.01 -2.61
C MET A 44 3.60 10.24 -3.67
N GLU A 45 2.48 9.53 -3.59
CA GLU A 45 1.31 9.77 -4.47
C GLU A 45 0.70 11.17 -4.28
N GLU A 46 0.58 11.67 -3.04
CA GLU A 46 0.11 13.05 -2.80
C GLU A 46 1.10 14.10 -3.34
N ASN A 47 2.40 13.80 -3.32
CA ASN A 47 3.47 14.69 -3.81
C ASN A 47 3.73 14.57 -5.32
N GLY A 48 3.12 13.59 -6.02
CA GLY A 48 3.41 13.29 -7.42
C GLY A 48 4.82 12.72 -7.65
N GLU A 49 5.39 12.06 -6.64
CA GLU A 49 6.72 11.46 -6.68
C GLU A 49 6.65 10.02 -7.22
N TYR A 50 7.59 9.66 -8.09
CA TYR A 50 7.68 8.31 -8.62
C TYR A 50 8.07 7.30 -7.54
N HIS A 51 7.36 6.16 -7.50
CA HIS A 51 7.78 4.97 -6.76
C HIS A 51 7.43 3.69 -7.54
N PRO A 52 8.25 2.63 -7.41
CA PRO A 52 7.98 1.38 -8.10
C PRO A 52 6.81 0.60 -7.45
N ASN A 53 6.22 -0.33 -8.21
CA ASN A 53 5.08 -1.12 -7.72
C ASN A 53 5.44 -2.02 -6.54
N ASN A 54 6.68 -2.54 -6.50
CA ASN A 54 7.17 -3.45 -5.48
C ASN A 54 7.70 -2.74 -4.21
N MET A 55 7.52 -1.42 -4.10
CA MET A 55 7.72 -0.70 -2.85
C MET A 55 6.58 -0.99 -1.87
N LEU A 56 6.89 -1.30 -0.62
CA LEU A 56 5.93 -1.53 0.45
C LEU A 56 5.49 -0.21 1.12
N PRO A 57 4.41 -0.23 1.93
CA PRO A 57 3.96 0.93 2.70
C PRO A 57 5.02 1.57 3.61
N ASP A 58 5.99 0.82 4.10
CA ASP A 58 7.08 1.34 4.94
C ASP A 58 8.26 1.92 4.13
N GLY A 59 8.18 1.88 2.79
CA GLY A 59 9.23 2.34 1.88
C GLY A 59 10.26 1.29 1.50
N SER A 60 10.23 0.08 2.07
CA SER A 60 11.12 -1.01 1.66
C SER A 60 10.76 -1.55 0.27
N ILE A 61 11.73 -2.12 -0.45
CA ILE A 61 11.53 -2.76 -1.75
C ILE A 61 11.50 -4.27 -1.58
N ARG A 62 10.48 -4.92 -2.14
CA ARG A 62 10.31 -6.39 -2.20
C ARG A 62 10.56 -6.90 -3.62
N ASP A 63 11.78 -7.29 -3.92
CA ASP A 63 12.16 -7.73 -5.28
C ASP A 63 11.44 -9.01 -5.77
N ASP A 64 10.83 -9.75 -4.86
CA ASP A 64 9.99 -10.92 -5.13
C ASP A 64 8.60 -10.57 -5.68
N LEU A 65 8.15 -9.32 -5.55
CA LEU A 65 6.88 -8.85 -6.08
C LEU A 65 7.06 -8.31 -7.51
N LYS A 66 6.36 -8.90 -8.50
CA LYS A 66 6.45 -8.57 -9.93
C LYS A 66 5.08 -8.41 -10.56
#